data_AF-A0AAJ7WKS4-F1
#
_entry.id   AF-A0AAJ7WKS4-F1
#
_cell.length_a   1.000
_cell.length_b   1.000
_cell.length_c   1.000
_cell.angle_alpha   90.00
_cell.angle_beta   90.00
_cell.angle_gamma   90.00
#
_symmetry.space_group_name_H-M   'P 1'
#
loop_
_entity.id
_entity.type
_entity.pdbx_description
1 polymer ?
#
loop_
_entity_poly.entity_id
_entity_poly.type
_entity_poly.pdbx_seq_one_letter_code
_entity_poly.pdbx_strand_id
1 'polypeptide(L)'
;MEMPSPAPAAAVSDAGGGADDPAWPSRAACLSLALCAFQARAALALSRVVGGRLQLPPAERWVVAWLLYDAVVHITLEGPFVCISLVRSLAESDSVHSMLWKEYGRVDSRWLHSDPTVVALEILTVAVAGPLALLLVFAIVQNKHYR
;
A
#
# COMPACT_ATOMS: atom_id res chain seq x y z
N MET A 1 -10.00 14.69 -50.77
CA MET A 1 -9.07 13.80 -50.03
C MET A 1 -9.67 13.61 -48.66
N GLU A 2 -10.62 12.69 -48.54
CA GLU A 2 -11.30 12.36 -47.28
C GLU A 2 -10.37 11.56 -46.40
N MET A 3 -10.23 11.99 -45.14
CA MET A 3 -9.46 11.28 -44.13
C MET A 3 -10.26 10.06 -43.65
N PRO A 4 -9.65 8.86 -43.55
CA PRO A 4 -10.34 7.69 -43.06
C PRO A 4 -10.72 7.84 -41.57
N SER A 5 -11.96 7.46 -41.24
CA SER A 5 -12.49 7.38 -39.87
C SER A 5 -11.61 6.48 -39.00
N PRO A 6 -11.32 6.83 -37.74
CA PRO A 6 -10.58 5.94 -36.85
C PRO A 6 -11.37 4.64 -36.62
N ALA A 7 -10.65 3.51 -36.67
CA ALA A 7 -11.18 2.19 -36.38
C ALA A 7 -11.69 2.13 -34.92
N PRO A 8 -12.75 1.35 -34.63
CA PRO A 8 -13.20 1.16 -33.26
C PRO A 8 -12.07 0.56 -32.44
N ALA A 9 -11.79 1.16 -31.29
CA ALA A 9 -10.82 0.65 -30.32
C ALA A 9 -11.14 -0.81 -30.03
N ALA A 10 -10.14 -1.68 -30.23
CA ALA A 10 -10.24 -3.09 -29.91
C ALA A 10 -10.69 -3.23 -28.45
N ALA A 11 -11.76 -4.00 -28.24
CA ALA A 11 -12.29 -4.33 -26.93
C ALA A 11 -11.16 -4.85 -26.04
N VAL A 12 -10.92 -4.14 -24.93
CA VAL A 12 -10.02 -4.57 -23.86
C VAL A 12 -10.54 -5.92 -23.37
N SER A 13 -9.71 -6.95 -23.56
CA SER A 13 -9.91 -8.28 -22.99
C SER A 13 -10.02 -8.13 -21.48
N ASP A 14 -11.20 -8.48 -20.98
CA ASP A 14 -11.60 -8.49 -19.59
C ASP A 14 -10.66 -9.36 -18.74
N ALA A 15 -9.66 -8.71 -18.16
CA ALA A 15 -8.77 -9.28 -17.17
C ALA A 15 -8.77 -8.39 -15.93
N GLY A 16 -9.94 -8.32 -15.28
CA GLY A 16 -10.02 -8.13 -13.84
C GLY A 16 -10.27 -6.69 -13.38
N GLY A 17 -11.53 -6.25 -13.48
CA GLY A 17 -12.04 -5.14 -12.67
C GLY A 17 -12.85 -4.11 -13.42
N GLY A 18 -13.77 -4.54 -14.29
CA GLY A 18 -14.84 -3.69 -14.79
C GLY A 18 -15.79 -3.26 -13.67
N ALA A 19 -16.64 -2.28 -13.95
CA ALA A 19 -17.67 -1.74 -13.07
C ALA A 19 -18.77 -2.75 -12.61
N ASP A 20 -18.53 -4.05 -12.82
CA ASP A 20 -19.50 -5.15 -12.76
C ASP A 20 -19.05 -6.29 -11.83
N ASP A 21 -18.37 -6.01 -10.71
CA ASP A 21 -18.33 -6.96 -9.58
C ASP A 21 -19.48 -6.60 -8.62
N PRO A 22 -20.72 -7.10 -8.85
CA PRO A 22 -21.90 -6.75 -8.06
C PRO A 22 -21.84 -7.30 -6.63
N ALA A 23 -20.84 -8.14 -6.31
CA ALA A 23 -20.66 -8.70 -4.99
C ALA A 23 -19.98 -7.67 -4.07
N TRP A 24 -20.69 -7.22 -3.05
CA TRP A 24 -20.09 -6.56 -1.90
C TRP A 24 -19.79 -7.61 -0.80
N PRO A 25 -18.55 -7.72 -0.30
CA PRO A 25 -17.34 -7.01 -0.74
C PRO A 25 -16.74 -7.59 -2.03
N SER A 26 -16.11 -6.73 -2.85
CA SER A 26 -15.50 -7.15 -4.12
C SER A 26 -14.35 -8.14 -3.89
N ARG A 27 -13.95 -8.85 -4.95
CA ARG A 27 -12.78 -9.75 -4.88
C ARG A 27 -11.51 -8.98 -4.50
N ALA A 28 -11.34 -7.78 -5.05
CA ALA A 28 -10.22 -6.91 -4.72
C ALA A 28 -10.22 -6.54 -3.23
N ALA A 29 -11.37 -6.15 -2.67
CA ALA A 29 -11.50 -5.87 -1.24
C ALA A 29 -11.14 -7.09 -0.37
N CYS A 30 -11.64 -8.28 -0.72
CA CYS A 30 -11.32 -9.51 0.00
C CYS A 30 -9.82 -9.84 0.00
N LEU A 31 -9.17 -9.76 -1.16
CA LEU A 31 -7.73 -10.01 -1.28
C LEU A 31 -6.90 -8.97 -0.51
N SER A 32 -7.33 -7.71 -0.58
CA SER A 32 -6.67 -6.59 0.12
C SER A 32 -6.73 -6.77 1.63
N LEU A 33 -7.91 -7.12 2.16
CA LEU A 33 -8.09 -7.41 3.58
C LEU A 33 -7.29 -8.63 4.03
N ALA A 34 -7.28 -9.69 3.23
CA ALA A 34 -6.49 -10.90 3.53
C ALA A 34 -4.99 -10.58 3.58
N LEU A 35 -4.48 -9.79 2.64
CA LEU A 35 -3.09 -9.35 2.61
C LEU A 35 -2.75 -8.46 3.82
N CYS A 36 -3.60 -7.48 4.15
CA CYS A 36 -3.41 -6.63 5.33
C CYS A 36 -3.38 -7.45 6.62
N ALA A 37 -4.30 -8.42 6.76
CA ALA A 37 -4.34 -9.32 7.92
C ALA A 37 -3.08 -10.19 7.98
N PHE A 38 -2.60 -10.69 6.85
CA PHE A 38 -1.35 -11.46 6.78
C PHE A 38 -0.14 -10.62 7.21
N GLN A 39 0.00 -9.39 6.68
CA GLN A 39 1.07 -8.46 7.05
C GLN A 39 1.04 -8.11 8.54
N ALA A 40 -0.14 -7.77 9.07
CA ALA A 40 -0.31 -7.46 10.49
C ALA A 40 0.04 -8.66 11.39
N ARG A 41 -0.37 -9.87 11.01
CA ARG A 41 0.00 -11.10 11.73
C ARG A 41 1.50 -11.37 11.69
N ALA A 42 2.15 -11.14 10.55
CA ALA A 42 3.59 -11.29 10.42
C ALA A 42 4.35 -10.28 11.30
N ALA A 43 3.97 -9.00 11.28
CA ALA A 43 4.55 -7.96 12.14
C ALA A 43 4.38 -8.30 13.63
N LEU A 44 3.19 -8.74 14.02
CA LEU A 44 2.90 -9.18 15.39
C LEU A 44 3.71 -10.42 15.80
N ALA A 45 3.85 -11.41 14.90
CA ALA A 45 4.64 -12.60 15.17
C ALA A 45 6.13 -12.25 15.34
N LEU A 46 6.67 -11.43 14.44
CA LEU A 46 8.06 -10.97 14.50
C LEU A 46 8.31 -10.18 15.79
N SER A 47 7.44 -9.24 16.14
CA SER A 47 7.54 -8.48 17.39
C SER A 47 7.49 -9.39 18.62
N ARG A 48 6.64 -10.43 18.64
CA ARG A 48 6.61 -11.39 19.75
C ARG A 48 7.89 -12.20 19.87
N VAL A 49 8.45 -12.67 18.74
CA VAL A 49 9.71 -13.42 18.72
C VAL A 49 10.88 -12.55 19.18
N VAL A 50 11.03 -11.35 18.62
CA VAL A 50 12.09 -10.40 18.98
C VAL A 50 11.92 -9.93 20.43
N GLY A 51 10.71 -9.51 20.80
CA GLY A 51 10.39 -9.03 22.14
C GLY A 51 10.55 -10.08 23.23
N GLY A 52 10.30 -11.36 22.92
CA GLY A 52 10.60 -12.48 23.82
C GLY A 52 12.10 -12.71 23.99
N ARG A 53 12.86 -12.73 22.87
CA ARG A 53 14.32 -12.92 22.89
C ARG A 53 15.07 -11.80 23.60
N LEU A 54 14.62 -10.55 23.41
CA LEU A 54 15.24 -9.36 23.99
C LEU A 54 14.60 -8.93 25.32
N GLN A 55 13.61 -9.68 25.82
CA GLN A 55 12.89 -9.40 27.06
C GLN A 55 12.28 -7.98 27.11
N LEU A 56 11.82 -7.46 25.97
CA LEU A 56 11.22 -6.13 25.88
C LEU A 56 9.95 -6.03 26.75
N PRO A 57 9.67 -4.87 27.38
CA PRO A 57 8.40 -4.60 28.06
C PRO A 57 7.19 -4.78 27.12
N PRO A 58 6.00 -5.14 27.63
CA PRO A 58 4.80 -5.35 26.80
C PRO A 58 4.44 -4.14 25.92
N ALA A 59 4.61 -2.92 26.41
CA ALA A 59 4.34 -1.71 25.65
C ALA A 59 5.27 -1.58 24.43
N GLU A 60 6.58 -1.80 24.61
CA GLU A 60 7.56 -1.73 23.52
C GLU A 60 7.29 -2.82 22.46
N ARG A 61 6.77 -3.99 22.84
CA ARG A 61 6.36 -5.03 21.87
C ARG A 61 5.20 -4.56 20.99
N TRP A 62 4.23 -3.86 21.54
CA TRP A 62 3.13 -3.29 20.75
C TRP A 62 3.62 -2.18 19.82
N VAL A 63 4.50 -1.31 20.30
CA VAL A 63 5.12 -0.26 19.49
C VAL A 63 5.94 -0.86 18.34
N VAL A 64 6.79 -1.85 18.60
CA VAL A 64 7.55 -2.55 17.55
C VAL A 64 6.64 -3.23 16.55
N ALA A 65 5.55 -3.87 17.00
CA ALA A 65 4.59 -4.49 16.08
C ALA A 65 3.92 -3.45 15.16
N TRP A 66 3.52 -2.30 15.73
CA TRP A 66 2.96 -1.19 14.98
C TRP A 66 3.96 -0.64 13.96
N LEU A 67 5.17 -0.28 14.39
CA LEU A 67 6.20 0.30 13.52
C LEU A 67 6.65 -0.65 12.41
N LEU A 68 6.69 -1.97 12.67
CA LEU A 68 6.96 -2.96 11.64
C LEU A 68 5.83 -3.04 10.61
N TYR A 69 4.58 -3.00 11.05
CA TYR A 69 3.44 -3.00 10.14
C TYR A 69 3.40 -1.71 9.29
N ASP A 70 3.62 -0.56 9.92
CA ASP A 70 3.74 0.75 9.30
C ASP A 70 4.83 0.76 8.19
N ALA A 71 6.04 0.31 8.51
CA ALA A 71 7.12 0.17 7.53
C ALA A 71 6.75 -0.75 6.35
N VAL A 72 6.05 -1.86 6.62
CA VAL A 72 5.59 -2.77 5.56
C VAL A 72 4.56 -2.11 4.65
N VAL A 73 3.63 -1.31 5.20
CA VAL A 73 2.64 -0.56 4.41
C VAL A 73 3.34 0.46 3.50
N HIS A 74 4.29 1.22 4.02
CA HIS A 74 5.06 2.18 3.22
C HIS A 74 5.83 1.49 2.08
N ILE A 75 6.42 0.33 2.32
CA ILE A 75 7.20 -0.40 1.29
C ILE A 75 6.31 -1.11 0.27
N THR A 76 5.20 -1.70 0.71
CA THR A 76 4.41 -2.62 -0.13
C THR A 76 3.15 -2.00 -0.73
N LEU A 77 2.62 -0.90 -0.17
CA LEU A 77 1.42 -0.24 -0.69
C LEU A 77 1.72 1.15 -1.22
N GLU A 78 2.29 2.03 -0.39
CA GLU A 78 2.52 3.44 -0.74
C GLU A 78 3.71 3.61 -1.69
N GLY A 79 4.80 2.85 -1.50
CA GLY A 79 5.95 2.90 -2.40
C GLY A 79 5.60 2.57 -3.85
N PRO A 80 4.92 1.44 -4.13
CA PRO A 80 4.42 1.14 -5.46
C PRO A 80 3.41 2.17 -5.98
N PHE A 81 2.55 2.72 -5.11
CA PHE A 81 1.65 3.82 -5.48
C PHE A 81 2.43 5.02 -6.02
N VAL A 82 3.41 5.54 -5.28
CA VAL A 82 4.24 6.66 -5.69
C VAL A 82 4.97 6.36 -7.00
N CYS A 83 5.61 5.19 -7.10
CA CYS A 83 6.34 4.80 -8.32
C CYS A 83 5.43 4.78 -9.56
N ILE A 84 4.20 4.26 -9.44
CA ILE A 84 3.25 4.24 -10.55
C ILE A 84 2.76 5.65 -10.84
N SER A 85 2.32 6.39 -9.81
CA SER A 85 1.75 7.74 -9.95
C SER A 85 2.70 8.78 -10.52
N LEU A 86 4.02 8.61 -10.37
CA LEU A 86 5.03 9.47 -10.98
C LEU A 86 5.23 9.23 -12.48
N VAL A 87 4.85 8.05 -12.99
CA VAL A 87 5.03 7.68 -14.40
C VAL A 87 3.71 7.70 -15.17
N ARG A 88 2.61 7.29 -14.53
CA ARG A 88 1.28 7.19 -15.14
C ARG A 88 0.15 7.30 -14.11
N SER A 89 -1.08 7.46 -14.59
CA SER A 89 -2.27 7.33 -13.75
C SER A 89 -2.56 5.87 -13.40
N LEU A 90 -3.08 5.63 -12.20
CA LEU A 90 -3.53 4.31 -11.75
C LEU A 90 -4.83 3.85 -12.43
N ALA A 91 -5.62 4.78 -12.99
CA ALA A 91 -6.81 4.46 -13.79
C ALA A 91 -6.43 3.62 -15.04
N GLU A 92 -5.33 4.00 -15.68
CA GLU A 92 -4.81 3.39 -16.93
C GLU A 92 -3.94 2.13 -16.69
N SER A 93 -3.92 1.63 -15.46
CA SER A 93 -3.04 0.53 -15.03
C SER A 93 -3.83 -0.73 -14.65
N ASP A 94 -3.39 -1.89 -15.13
CA ASP A 94 -3.96 -3.22 -14.80
C ASP A 94 -3.04 -4.09 -13.93
N SER A 95 -2.09 -3.45 -13.23
CA SER A 95 -1.28 -4.13 -12.22
C SER A 95 -2.10 -4.56 -10.99
N VAL A 96 -1.60 -5.53 -10.23
CA VAL A 96 -2.21 -5.94 -8.95
C VAL A 96 -2.35 -4.76 -7.98
N HIS A 97 -1.38 -3.84 -7.95
CA HIS A 97 -1.46 -2.64 -7.12
C HIS A 97 -2.56 -1.68 -7.58
N SER A 98 -2.76 -1.52 -8.89
CA SER A 98 -3.82 -0.65 -9.40
C SER A 98 -5.21 -1.24 -9.18
N MET A 99 -5.38 -2.56 -9.10
CA MET A 99 -6.66 -3.15 -8.68
C MET A 99 -7.03 -2.73 -7.24
N LEU A 100 -6.08 -2.79 -6.31
CA LEU A 100 -6.25 -2.32 -4.93
C LEU A 100 -6.61 -0.83 -4.90
N TRP A 101 -5.82 0.00 -5.57
CA TRP A 101 -6.03 1.44 -5.56
C TRP A 101 -7.27 1.87 -6.32
N LYS A 102 -7.72 1.11 -7.33
CA LYS A 102 -9.04 1.27 -8.00
C LYS A 102 -10.19 1.02 -7.03
N GLU A 103 -10.11 -0.02 -6.20
CA GLU A 103 -11.09 -0.27 -5.14
C GLU A 103 -11.09 0.87 -4.12
N TYR A 104 -9.91 1.29 -3.65
CA TYR A 104 -9.77 2.41 -2.71
C TYR A 104 -10.25 3.74 -3.32
N GLY A 105 -9.99 3.94 -4.61
CA GLY A 105 -10.37 5.14 -5.36
C GLY A 105 -11.88 5.30 -5.57
N ARG A 106 -12.68 4.26 -5.30
CA ARG A 106 -14.14 4.36 -5.28
C ARG A 106 -14.63 5.33 -4.20
N VAL A 107 -13.90 5.45 -3.09
CA VAL A 107 -14.23 6.38 -2.00
C VAL A 107 -13.51 7.73 -2.11
N ASP A 108 -12.35 7.78 -2.78
CA ASP A 108 -11.63 9.02 -3.10
C ASP A 108 -10.90 8.91 -4.45
N SER A 109 -11.45 9.53 -5.49
CA SER A 109 -10.95 9.42 -6.85
C SER A 109 -9.59 10.09 -7.09
N ARG A 110 -9.11 10.92 -6.16
CA ARG A 110 -7.79 11.59 -6.27
C ARG A 110 -6.64 10.58 -6.31
N TRP A 111 -6.82 9.43 -5.67
CA TRP A 111 -5.87 8.31 -5.69
C TRP A 111 -5.69 7.71 -7.09
N LEU A 112 -6.68 7.83 -7.99
CA LEU A 112 -6.57 7.27 -9.34
C LEU A 112 -5.86 8.21 -10.32
N HIS A 113 -6.03 9.51 -10.11
CA HIS A 113 -5.59 10.55 -11.05
C HIS A 113 -4.26 11.20 -10.66
N SER A 114 -3.50 10.56 -9.76
CA SER A 114 -2.20 11.05 -9.31
C SER A 114 -2.25 12.50 -8.82
N ASP A 115 -3.23 12.83 -7.98
CA ASP A 115 -3.38 14.17 -7.42
C ASP A 115 -2.06 14.64 -6.78
N PRO A 116 -1.53 15.83 -7.13
CA PRO A 116 -0.22 16.28 -6.65
C PRO A 116 -0.10 16.38 -5.13
N THR A 117 -1.20 16.66 -4.42
CA THR A 117 -1.18 16.76 -2.96
C THR A 117 -1.09 15.38 -2.33
N VAL A 118 -1.88 14.43 -2.83
CA VAL A 118 -1.81 13.02 -2.39
C VAL A 118 -0.42 12.45 -2.69
N VAL A 119 0.06 12.58 -3.93
CA VAL A 119 1.38 12.06 -4.32
C VAL A 119 2.50 12.70 -3.50
N ALA A 120 2.46 14.02 -3.24
CA ALA A 120 3.48 14.67 -2.42
C ALA A 120 3.50 14.17 -0.97
N LEU A 121 2.32 13.94 -0.37
CA LEU A 121 2.22 13.35 0.97
C LEU A 121 2.79 11.93 0.99
N GLU A 122 2.45 11.11 0.00
CA GLU A 122 2.92 9.72 -0.08
C GLU A 122 4.43 9.64 -0.35
N ILE A 123 5.00 10.58 -1.11
CA ILE A 123 6.47 10.70 -1.22
C ILE A 123 7.09 10.95 0.15
N LEU A 124 6.50 11.85 0.95
CA LEU A 124 7.00 12.15 2.30
C LEU A 124 6.89 10.93 3.22
N THR A 125 5.77 10.21 3.23
CA THR A 125 5.58 9.03 4.07
C THR A 125 6.54 7.90 3.67
N VAL A 126 6.66 7.62 2.37
CA VAL A 126 7.56 6.57 1.87
C VAL A 126 9.03 6.91 2.08
N ALA A 127 9.44 8.16 1.82
CA ALA A 127 10.85 8.55 1.88
C ALA A 127 11.34 8.90 3.30
N VAL A 128 10.42 9.27 4.21
CA VAL A 128 10.78 9.71 5.57
C VAL A 128 10.14 8.83 6.63
N ALA A 129 8.80 8.69 6.65
CA ALA A 129 8.11 7.97 7.72
C ALA A 129 8.46 6.48 7.76
N GLY A 130 8.45 5.79 6.62
CA GLY A 130 8.83 4.37 6.53
C GLY A 130 10.25 4.08 7.02
N PRO A 131 11.29 4.79 6.52
CA PRO A 131 12.65 4.66 7.03
C PRO A 131 12.78 5.03 8.52
N LEU A 132 12.06 6.05 8.97
CA LEU A 132 12.04 6.44 10.39
C LEU A 132 11.40 5.35 11.26
N ALA A 133 10.34 4.69 10.80
CA ALA A 133 9.73 3.57 11.52
C ALA A 133 10.72 2.41 11.71
N LEU A 134 11.49 2.06 10.68
CA LEU A 134 12.57 1.06 10.79
C LEU A 134 13.69 1.52 11.73
N LEU A 135 14.06 2.79 11.68
CA LEU A 135 15.05 3.37 12.59
C LEU A 135 14.60 3.30 14.05
N LEU A 136 13.32 3.56 14.33
CA LEU A 136 12.76 3.46 15.67
C LEU A 136 12.69 2.01 16.16
N VAL A 137 12.32 1.05 15.30
CA VAL A 137 12.42 -0.38 15.63
C VAL A 137 13.86 -0.74 16.02
N PHE A 138 14.84 -0.28 15.25
CA PHE A 138 16.25 -0.48 15.58
C PHE A 138 16.63 0.19 16.91
N ALA A 139 16.16 1.42 17.16
CA ALA A 139 16.42 2.16 18.39
C ALA A 139 15.89 1.41 19.63
N ILE A 140 14.67 0.85 19.54
CA ILE A 140 14.06 0.04 20.59
C ILE A 140 14.87 -1.23 20.83
N VAL A 141 15.15 -1.98 19.77
CA VAL A 141 15.91 -3.24 19.82
C VAL A 141 17.30 -3.05 20.42
N GLN A 142 17.94 -1.91 20.16
CA GLN A 142 19.28 -1.57 20.63
C GLN A 142 19.29 -0.70 21.90
N ASN A 143 18.13 -0.51 22.53
CA ASN A 143 17.95 0.29 23.75
C ASN A 143 18.60 1.69 23.68
N LYS A 144 18.41 2.39 22.55
CA LYS A 144 18.94 3.74 22.34
C LYS A 144 18.11 4.78 23.11
N HIS A 145 18.70 5.95 23.38
CA HIS A 145 18.03 7.02 24.13
C HIS A 145 16.94 7.75 23.33
N TYR A 146 16.97 7.64 22.00
CA TYR A 146 16.01 8.24 21.07
C TYR A 146 14.92 7.24 20.61
N ARG A 147 14.76 6.12 21.35
CA ARG A 147 13.76 5.10 21.06
C ARG A 147 12.36 5.53 21.50
#